data_AF-A0AAV3GT39-F1
#
_entry.id   AF-A0AAV3GT39-F1
#
_cell.length_a   1.000
_cell.length_b   1.000
_cell.length_c   1.000
_cell.angle_alpha   90.00
_cell.angle_beta   90.00
_cell.angle_gamma   90.00
#
_symmetry.space_group_name_H-M   'P 1'
#
loop_
_entity.id
_entity.type
_entity.pdbx_description
1 polymer ?
#
loop_
_entity_poly.entity_id
_entity_poly.type
_entity_poly.pdbx_seq_one_letter_code
_entity_poly.pdbx_strand_id
1 'polypeptide(L)'
;MKELTIYDPNISWAKHTIKVSFMIWGYKGYVTYKVGGNTKGLSLIAIDSDDLYDANFEDNPVNFRDLDEDWFSMELTNDKGDSTLVEDEFDRLGDYIVGVEIIAHEPE
;
A
#
# COMPACT_ATOMS: atom_id res chain seq x y z
N MET A 1 0.55 9.57 -10.70
CA MET A 1 1.26 8.53 -9.92
C MET A 1 2.74 8.87 -9.96
N LYS A 2 3.45 8.85 -8.82
CA LYS A 2 4.90 9.00 -8.82
C LYS A 2 5.55 7.78 -9.49
N GLU A 3 6.69 7.98 -10.14
CA GLU A 3 7.47 6.94 -10.80
C GLU A 3 8.89 6.92 -10.22
N LEU A 4 9.42 5.73 -9.93
CA LEU A 4 10.75 5.57 -9.40
C LEU A 4 11.78 5.85 -10.50
N THR A 5 12.29 7.08 -10.54
CA THR A 5 13.28 7.51 -11.54
C THR A 5 14.72 7.33 -11.10
N ILE A 6 14.98 7.34 -9.79
CA ILE A 6 16.29 7.12 -9.19
C ILE A 6 16.13 6.39 -7.86
N TYR A 7 17.04 5.47 -7.57
CA TYR A 7 17.15 4.78 -6.29
C TYR A 7 18.63 4.72 -5.90
N ASP A 8 19.03 5.49 -4.88
CA ASP A 8 20.41 5.51 -4.40
C ASP A 8 20.50 4.75 -3.06
N PRO A 9 20.97 3.48 -3.07
CA PRO A 9 21.11 2.72 -1.83
C PRO A 9 22.13 3.32 -0.86
N ASN A 10 22.97 4.26 -1.27
CA ASN A 10 23.97 4.90 -0.40
C ASN A 10 23.39 6.02 0.48
N ILE A 11 22.16 6.47 0.22
CA ILE A 11 21.48 7.45 1.08
C ILE A 11 20.97 6.73 2.33
N SER A 12 21.60 6.99 3.48
CA SER A 12 21.23 6.32 4.74
C SER A 12 19.92 6.81 5.35
N TRP A 13 19.48 8.02 5.03
CA TRP A 13 18.24 8.61 5.52
C TRP A 13 17.43 9.08 4.32
N ALA A 14 16.48 8.25 3.91
CA ALA A 14 15.64 8.51 2.77
C ALA A 14 14.17 8.34 3.14
N LYS A 15 13.31 8.99 2.37
CA LYS A 15 11.88 8.77 2.33
C LYS A 15 11.54 7.97 1.08
N HIS A 16 10.84 6.86 1.28
CA HIS A 16 10.36 5.98 0.23
C HIS A 16 8.85 6.09 0.17
N THR A 17 8.27 6.24 -1.03
CA THR A 17 6.83 6.06 -1.22
C THR A 17 6.60 4.64 -1.70
N ILE A 18 5.82 3.87 -0.94
CA ILE A 18 5.43 2.49 -1.23
C ILE A 18 4.01 2.50 -1.77
N LYS A 19 3.78 1.74 -2.85
CA LYS A 19 2.46 1.47 -3.40
C LYS A 19 2.08 0.03 -3.11
N VAL A 20 0.91 -0.16 -2.51
CA VAL A 20 0.32 -1.47 -2.29
C VAL A 20 -0.92 -1.58 -3.16
N SER A 21 -0.98 -2.61 -3.99
CA SER A 21 -2.06 -2.86 -4.93
C SER A 21 -2.92 -4.03 -4.45
N PHE A 22 -4.23 -3.82 -4.44
CA PHE A 22 -5.22 -4.80 -4.02
C PHE A 22 -6.02 -5.31 -5.22
N MET A 23 -6.45 -6.57 -5.17
CA MET A 23 -7.34 -7.13 -6.17
C MET A 23 -8.23 -8.24 -5.61
N ILE A 24 -9.50 -8.22 -6.01
CA ILE A 24 -10.40 -9.36 -5.91
C ILE A 24 -11.17 -9.49 -7.23
N TRP A 25 -11.16 -10.68 -7.81
CA TRP A 25 -11.72 -10.93 -9.14
C TRP A 25 -11.17 -9.93 -10.19
N GLY A 26 -12.03 -9.11 -10.80
CA GLY A 26 -11.67 -8.04 -11.74
C GLY A 26 -11.66 -6.63 -11.14
N TYR A 27 -11.82 -6.50 -9.82
CA TYR A 27 -11.81 -5.22 -9.11
C TYR A 27 -10.43 -4.97 -8.54
N LYS A 28 -9.92 -3.75 -8.71
CA LYS A 28 -8.57 -3.37 -8.34
C LYS A 28 -8.54 -1.99 -7.68
N GLY A 29 -7.45 -1.75 -6.97
CA GLY A 29 -7.21 -0.50 -6.30
C GLY A 29 -5.83 -0.48 -5.69
N TYR A 30 -5.47 0.64 -5.08
CA TYR A 30 -4.19 0.78 -4.41
C TYR A 30 -4.26 1.79 -3.27
N VAL A 31 -3.30 1.72 -2.37
CA VAL A 31 -2.91 2.80 -1.47
C VAL A 31 -1.43 3.11 -1.66
N THR A 32 -1.00 4.29 -1.23
CA THR A 32 0.43 4.59 -1.09
C THR A 32 0.71 5.16 0.29
N TYR A 33 1.88 4.89 0.85
CA TYR A 33 2.34 5.46 2.12
C TYR A 33 3.84 5.70 2.10
N LYS A 34 4.34 6.48 3.07
CA LYS A 34 5.76 6.82 3.20
C LYS A 34 6.44 6.00 4.29
N VAL A 35 7.62 5.49 3.96
CA VAL A 35 8.55 4.89 4.93
C VAL A 35 9.83 5.71 4.94
N GLY A 36 10.18 6.23 6.11
CA GLY A 36 11.43 6.97 6.33
C GLY A 36 12.52 6.11 6.97
N GLY A 37 13.71 6.69 7.11
CA GLY A 37 14.80 6.11 7.90
C GLY A 37 15.84 5.37 7.06
N ASN A 38 16.57 4.46 7.73
CA ASN A 38 17.60 3.63 7.11
C ASN A 38 17.02 2.28 6.65
N THR A 39 15.99 2.35 5.81
CA THR A 39 15.30 1.22 5.21
C THR A 39 15.64 1.13 3.72
N LYS A 40 15.75 -0.07 3.15
CA LYS A 40 16.28 -0.26 1.80
C LYS A 40 15.68 -1.48 1.11
N GLY A 41 15.33 -1.31 -0.17
CA GLY A 41 15.05 -2.39 -1.11
C GLY A 41 14.01 -3.37 -0.55
N LEU A 42 14.41 -4.63 -0.42
CA LEU A 42 13.51 -5.70 0.02
C LEU A 42 12.84 -5.44 1.39
N SER A 43 13.50 -4.72 2.30
CA SER A 43 12.91 -4.41 3.61
C SER A 43 11.68 -3.49 3.52
N LEU A 44 11.47 -2.84 2.38
CA LEU A 44 10.33 -1.97 2.10
C LEU A 44 9.19 -2.69 1.38
N ILE A 45 9.45 -3.90 0.88
CA ILE A 45 8.52 -4.69 0.05
C ILE A 45 7.99 -5.90 0.83
N ALA A 46 8.80 -6.45 1.73
CA ALA A 46 8.42 -7.53 2.62
C ALA A 46 7.53 -7.00 3.77
N ILE A 47 6.36 -6.50 3.39
CA ILE A 47 5.36 -5.94 4.32
C ILE A 47 4.44 -7.04 4.83
N ASP A 48 3.82 -6.81 5.98
CA ASP A 48 2.72 -7.62 6.51
C ASP A 48 1.42 -6.81 6.62
N SER A 49 0.37 -7.43 7.17
CA SER A 49 -0.93 -6.77 7.40
C SER A 49 -0.82 -5.62 8.39
N ASP A 50 0.07 -5.74 9.38
CA ASP A 50 0.22 -4.78 10.49
C ASP A 50 0.87 -3.49 9.98
N ASP A 51 1.76 -3.57 8.99
CA ASP A 51 2.31 -2.40 8.29
C ASP A 51 1.24 -1.49 7.67
N LEU A 52 0.08 -2.05 7.29
CA LEU A 52 -1.05 -1.31 6.72
C LEU A 52 -2.05 -0.84 7.78
N TYR A 53 -2.08 -1.49 8.94
CA TYR A 53 -2.96 -1.14 10.05
C TYR A 53 -2.71 0.30 10.53
N ASP A 54 -1.44 0.65 10.76
CA ASP A 54 -1.01 1.97 11.26
C ASP A 54 -0.56 2.94 10.14
N ALA A 55 -0.77 2.58 8.88
CA ALA A 55 -0.24 3.35 7.75
C ALA A 55 -0.93 4.71 7.59
N ASN A 56 -0.12 5.78 7.57
CA ASN A 56 -0.56 7.09 7.13
C ASN A 56 -0.47 7.15 5.59
N PHE A 57 -1.59 6.89 4.92
CA PHE A 57 -1.64 6.89 3.45
C PHE A 57 -1.45 8.29 2.86
N GLU A 58 -0.59 8.40 1.85
CA GLU A 58 -0.49 9.57 0.97
C GLU A 58 -1.63 9.60 -0.05
N ASP A 59 -1.88 8.47 -0.72
CA ASP A 59 -3.00 8.27 -1.64
C ASP A 59 -3.85 7.11 -1.13
N ASN A 60 -5.15 7.34 -0.91
CA ASN A 60 -6.11 6.32 -0.50
C ASN A 60 -7.39 6.35 -1.37
N PRO A 61 -7.29 6.07 -2.69
CA PRO A 61 -8.43 6.10 -3.59
C PRO A 61 -9.43 4.97 -3.35
N VAL A 62 -9.01 3.87 -2.72
CA VAL A 62 -9.89 2.76 -2.32
C VAL A 62 -10.66 3.03 -1.04
N ASN A 63 -10.44 4.20 -0.41
CA ASN A 63 -11.07 4.54 0.86
C ASN A 63 -10.88 3.41 1.90
N PHE A 64 -9.64 2.93 2.00
CA PHE A 64 -9.23 1.94 3.00
C PHE A 64 -9.48 2.49 4.40
N ARG A 65 -10.14 1.72 5.27
CA ARG A 65 -10.48 2.12 6.64
C ARG A 65 -10.33 0.93 7.58
N ASP A 66 -9.79 1.20 8.75
CA ASP A 66 -9.97 0.37 9.94
C ASP A 66 -11.43 0.52 10.44
N LEU A 67 -12.08 -0.59 10.75
CA LEU A 67 -13.48 -0.67 11.20
C LEU A 67 -13.64 -1.06 12.68
N ASP A 68 -12.54 -1.05 13.46
CA ASP A 68 -12.46 -1.60 14.83
C ASP A 68 -12.52 -3.15 14.86
N GLU A 69 -12.23 -3.75 16.03
CA GLU A 69 -12.30 -5.21 16.29
C GLU A 69 -11.47 -6.10 15.33
N ASP A 70 -10.34 -5.58 14.81
CA ASP A 70 -9.49 -6.26 13.83
C ASP A 70 -10.14 -6.46 12.45
N TRP A 71 -11.05 -5.54 12.06
CA TRP A 71 -11.66 -5.51 10.71
C TRP A 71 -11.20 -4.32 9.89
N PHE A 72 -11.19 -4.50 8.56
CA PHE A 72 -10.95 -3.41 7.61
C PHE A 72 -12.04 -3.34 6.55
N SER A 73 -12.08 -2.21 5.84
CA SER A 73 -12.83 -2.08 4.60
C SER A 73 -12.05 -1.39 3.50
N MET A 74 -12.38 -1.71 2.25
CA MET A 74 -11.93 -0.97 1.07
C MET A 74 -12.92 -1.10 -0.08
N GLU A 75 -12.98 -0.08 -0.93
CA GLU A 75 -13.78 -0.07 -2.16
C GLU A 75 -12.87 -0.22 -3.39
N LEU A 76 -13.03 -1.33 -4.11
CA LEU A 76 -12.26 -1.62 -5.32
C LEU A 76 -13.12 -1.38 -6.56
N THR A 77 -12.50 -0.93 -7.65
CA THR A 77 -13.21 -0.62 -8.91
C THR A 77 -12.72 -1.48 -10.05
N ASN A 78 -13.61 -1.86 -10.96
CA ASN A 78 -13.27 -2.60 -12.17
C ASN A 78 -13.10 -1.66 -13.39
N ASP A 79 -12.69 -2.20 -14.53
CA ASP A 79 -12.48 -1.41 -15.76
C ASP A 79 -13.77 -0.83 -16.38
N LYS A 80 -14.94 -1.26 -15.90
CA LYS A 80 -16.25 -0.71 -16.30
C LYS A 80 -16.70 0.45 -15.38
N GLY A 81 -15.95 0.71 -14.31
CA GLY A 81 -16.30 1.70 -13.30
C GLY A 81 -17.28 1.20 -12.23
N ASP A 82 -17.61 -0.09 -12.21
CA ASP A 82 -18.38 -0.68 -11.10
C ASP A 82 -17.46 -0.83 -9.89
N SER A 83 -18.01 -0.65 -8.68
CA SER A 83 -17.30 -0.87 -7.44
C SER A 83 -17.78 -2.12 -6.69
N THR A 84 -16.90 -2.64 -5.83
CA THR A 84 -17.23 -3.66 -4.83
C THR A 84 -16.65 -3.24 -3.49
N LEU A 85 -17.42 -3.46 -2.43
CA LEU A 85 -16.96 -3.31 -1.05
C LEU A 85 -16.33 -4.62 -0.59
N VAL A 86 -15.14 -4.52 -0.02
CA VAL A 86 -14.51 -5.58 0.76
C VAL A 86 -14.57 -5.16 2.22
N GLU A 87 -15.11 -6.03 3.07
CA GLU A 87 -15.10 -5.95 4.53
C GLU A 87 -14.67 -7.31 5.05
N ASP A 88 -13.56 -7.37 5.78
CA ASP A 88 -12.96 -8.63 6.24
C ASP A 88 -12.03 -8.40 7.45
N GLU A 89 -11.57 -9.49 8.05
CA GLU A 89 -10.59 -9.49 9.15
C GLU A 89 -9.20 -9.08 8.65
N PHE A 90 -8.42 -8.36 9.45
CA PHE A 90 -7.05 -7.94 9.09
C PHE A 90 -6.12 -9.13 8.77
N ASP A 91 -6.32 -10.28 9.42
CA ASP A 91 -5.61 -11.53 9.12
C ASP A 91 -5.80 -12.00 7.66
N ARG A 92 -6.84 -11.52 6.96
CA ARG A 92 -7.13 -11.79 5.55
C ARG A 92 -6.66 -10.71 4.60
N LEU A 93 -6.17 -9.57 5.09
CA LEU A 93 -5.75 -8.45 4.24
C LEU A 93 -4.70 -8.88 3.21
N GLY A 94 -3.77 -9.74 3.61
CA GLY A 94 -2.73 -10.30 2.73
C GLY A 94 -3.27 -11.09 1.53
N ASP A 95 -4.46 -11.71 1.64
CA ASP A 95 -5.08 -12.47 0.55
C ASP A 95 -5.49 -11.56 -0.63
N TYR A 96 -5.65 -10.26 -0.37
CA TYR A 96 -6.04 -9.26 -1.37
C TYR A 96 -4.85 -8.49 -1.96
N ILE A 97 -3.65 -8.58 -1.38
CA ILE A 97 -2.45 -7.86 -1.84
C ILE A 97 -1.84 -8.61 -3.03
N VAL A 98 -1.80 -7.96 -4.19
CA VAL A 98 -1.26 -8.53 -5.43
C VAL A 98 -0.02 -7.82 -5.95
N GLY A 99 0.43 -6.77 -5.27
CA GLY A 99 1.67 -6.07 -5.63
C GLY A 99 2.10 -5.04 -4.61
N VAL A 100 3.41 -4.99 -4.36
CA VAL A 100 4.06 -4.01 -3.49
C VAL A 100 5.25 -3.43 -4.27
N GLU A 101 5.31 -2.10 -4.40
CA GLU A 101 6.27 -1.41 -5.25
C GLU A 101 6.83 -0.16 -4.57
N ILE A 102 8.15 0.06 -4.66
CA ILE A 102 8.77 1.34 -4.32
C ILE A 102 8.60 2.27 -5.52
N ILE A 103 7.81 3.34 -5.38
CA ILE A 103 7.47 4.25 -6.48
C ILE A 103 8.14 5.63 -6.37
N ALA A 104 8.81 5.91 -5.26
CA ALA A 104 9.64 7.10 -5.10
C ALA A 104 10.74 6.87 -4.06
N HIS A 105 11.86 7.57 -4.22
CA HIS A 105 12.97 7.59 -3.29
C HIS A 105 13.57 9.01 -3.27
N GLU A 106 13.53 9.63 -2.11
CA GLU A 106 13.91 11.02 -1.90
C GLU A 106 14.84 11.09 -0.67
N PRO A 107 15.96 11.84 -0.70
CA PRO A 107 16.71 12.14 0.53
C PRO A 107 15.81 12.84 1.55
N GLU A 108 15.94 12.52 2.83
CA GLU A 108 15.20 13.19 3.90
C GLU A 108 15.66 14.63 4.19
#